data_AF-B1HP88-F1
#
_entry.id   AF-B1HP88-F1
#
_cell.length_a   1.000
_cell.length_b   1.000
_cell.length_c   1.000
_cell.angle_alpha   90.00
_cell.angle_beta   90.00
_cell.angle_gamma   90.00
#
_symmetry.space_group_name_H-M   'P 1'
#
loop_
_entity.id
_entity.type
_entity.pdbx_description
1 polymer ?
#
loop_
_entity_poly.entity_id
_entity_poly.type
_entity_poly.pdbx_seq_one_letter_code
_entity_poly.pdbx_strand_id
1 'polypeptide(L)' 'MKMAQSRAKKKRMHIKRTAGKDVEKNRQSNSFSTHERTTKTKTEKLMHDFTKHKKQYTDN' A
#
# COMPACT_ATOMS: atom_id res chain seq x y z
N MET A 1 2.35 20.44 -2.24
CA MET A 1 1.81 20.06 -3.56
C MET A 1 0.40 19.49 -3.40
N LYS A 2 -0.64 20.05 -4.05
CA LYS A 2 -1.98 19.44 -4.11
C LYS A 2 -2.05 18.53 -5.34
N MET A 3 -2.24 17.22 -5.13
CA MET A 3 -2.42 16.25 -6.20
C MET A 3 -3.69 16.58 -6.98
N ALA A 4 -3.54 17.07 -8.21
CA ALA A 4 -4.67 17.39 -9.08
C ALA A 4 -5.49 16.11 -9.36
N GLN A 5 -6.81 16.26 -9.43
CA GLN A 5 -7.69 15.13 -9.76
C GLN A 5 -7.46 14.67 -11.19
N SER A 6 -7.37 13.35 -11.40
CA SER A 6 -7.27 12.78 -12.73
C SER A 6 -8.47 13.16 -13.62
N ARG A 7 -8.24 13.28 -14.93
CA ARG A 7 -9.31 13.57 -15.91
C ARG A 7 -10.44 12.54 -15.82
N ALA A 8 -10.11 11.28 -15.61
CA ALA A 8 -11.08 10.20 -15.43
C ALA A 8 -11.98 10.43 -14.19
N LYS A 9 -11.41 10.84 -13.06
CA LYS A 9 -12.19 11.16 -11.85
C LYS A 9 -13.14 12.33 -12.09
N LYS A 10 -12.69 13.38 -12.78
CA LYS A 10 -13.54 14.53 -13.15
C LYS A 10 -14.74 14.09 -14.01
N LYS A 11 -14.53 13.24 -15.02
CA LYS A 11 -15.62 12.69 -15.86
C LYS A 11 -16.62 11.85 -15.05
N ARG A 12 -16.16 10.96 -14.16
CA ARG A 12 -17.05 10.17 -13.28
C ARG A 12 -17.91 11.06 -12.38
N MET A 13 -17.31 12.10 -11.79
CA MET A 13 -18.03 13.06 -10.96
C MET A 13 -19.09 13.83 -11.77
N HIS A 14 -18.81 14.19 -13.03
CA HIS A 14 -19.79 14.84 -13.89
C HIS A 14 -21.00 13.94 -14.20
N ILE A 15 -20.75 12.67 -14.56
CA ILE A 15 -21.81 11.68 -14.81
C ILE A 15 -22.65 11.44 -13.54
N LYS A 16 -21.99 11.32 -12.38
CA LYS A 16 -22.67 11.16 -11.09
C LYS A 16 -23.60 12.35 -10.77
N ARG A 17 -23.22 13.58 -11.13
CA ARG A 17 -24.05 14.78 -10.92
C ARG A 17 -25.20 14.90 -11.92
N THR A 18 -24.96 14.56 -13.18
CA THR A 18 -25.93 14.76 -14.28
C THR A 18 -26.93 13.63 -14.41
N ALA A 19 -26.47 12.38 -14.32
CA ALA A 19 -27.27 11.17 -14.53
C ALA A 19 -27.49 10.36 -13.26
N GLY A 20 -26.94 10.78 -12.11
CA GLY A 20 -27.08 10.07 -10.81
C GLY A 20 -26.36 8.73 -10.72
N LYS A 21 -25.79 8.22 -11.82
CA LYS A 21 -25.13 6.91 -11.89
C LYS A 21 -23.77 6.93 -11.19
N ASP A 22 -23.65 6.16 -10.11
CA ASP A 22 -22.39 5.99 -9.39
C ASP A 22 -21.73 4.65 -9.73
N VAL A 23 -20.75 4.70 -10.63
CA VAL A 23 -20.01 3.51 -11.09
C VAL A 23 -19.06 2.92 -10.06
N GLU A 24 -18.70 3.66 -9.01
CA GLU A 24 -17.80 3.14 -7.96
C GLU A 24 -18.54 2.11 -7.07
N LYS A 25 -19.88 2.18 -6.96
CA LYS A 25 -20.68 1.24 -6.16
C LYS A 25 -20.62 -0.20 -6.67
N ASN A 26 -20.47 -0.37 -7.99
CA ASN A 26 -20.44 -1.69 -8.62
C ASN A 26 -19.00 -2.21 -8.77
N ARG A 27 -18.00 -1.43 -8.36
CA ARG A 27 -16.60 -1.81 -8.48
C ARG A 27 -16.24 -2.75 -7.34
N GLN A 28 -15.63 -3.88 -7.68
CA GLN A 28 -15.14 -4.84 -6.70
C GLN A 28 -14.09 -4.16 -5.79
N SER A 29 -14.21 -4.42 -4.50
CA SER A 29 -13.27 -3.98 -3.47
C SER A 29 -12.82 -5.18 -2.65
N ASN A 30 -11.55 -5.18 -2.26
CA ASN A 30 -10.98 -6.18 -1.37
C ASN A 30 -10.68 -5.51 -0.03
N SER A 31 -10.98 -6.21 1.07
CA SER A 31 -10.74 -5.71 2.43
C SER A 31 -9.28 -5.85 2.90
N PHE A 32 -8.47 -6.63 2.17
CA PHE A 32 -7.07 -6.90 2.47
C PHE A 32 -6.16 -6.57 1.28
N SER A 33 -4.87 -6.40 1.56
CA SER A 33 -3.86 -6.15 0.53
C SER A 33 -3.64 -7.40 -0.33
N THR A 34 -3.72 -7.25 -1.64
CA THR A 34 -3.44 -8.30 -2.63
C THR A 34 -1.98 -8.35 -3.05
N HIS A 35 -1.10 -7.56 -2.43
CA HIS A 35 0.32 -7.57 -2.76
C HIS A 35 0.94 -8.94 -2.42
N GLU A 36 1.77 -9.45 -3.32
CA GLU A 36 2.61 -10.62 -3.05
C GLU A 36 3.57 -10.31 -1.91
N ARG A 37 3.50 -11.09 -0.84
CA ARG A 37 4.35 -10.91 0.34
C ARG A 37 5.51 -11.87 0.24
N THR A 38 6.73 -11.34 0.14
CA THR A 38 7.96 -12.13 0.21
C THR A 38 8.54 -12.09 1.63
N THR A 39 9.21 -13.17 2.02
CA THR A 39 9.99 -13.20 3.27
C THR A 39 11.34 -12.52 3.07
N LYS A 40 11.97 -12.11 4.16
CA LYS A 40 13.31 -11.50 4.14
C LYS A 40 14.31 -12.38 3.39
N THR A 41 15.16 -11.74 2.60
CA THR A 41 16.34 -12.34 1.97
C THR A 41 17.41 -12.66 3.01
N LYS A 42 18.44 -13.42 2.60
CA LYS A 42 19.58 -13.78 3.47
C LYS A 42 20.25 -12.54 4.07
N THR A 43 20.47 -11.50 3.26
CA THR A 43 21.13 -10.26 3.69
C THR A 43 20.28 -9.48 4.68
N GLU A 44 18.98 -9.32 4.38
CA GLU A 44 18.03 -8.65 5.29
C GLU A 44 17.89 -9.38 6.62
N LYS A 45 17.94 -10.72 6.61
CA LYS A 45 17.92 -11.52 7.84
C LYS A 45 19.19 -11.31 8.67
N LEU A 46 20.37 -11.37 8.05
CA LEU A 46 21.65 -11.14 8.76
C LEU A 46 21.71 -9.74 9.40
N MET A 47 21.30 -8.71 8.66
CA MET A 47 21.22 -7.34 9.19
C MET A 47 20.23 -7.24 10.36
N HIS A 48 19.07 -7.86 10.21
CA HIS A 48 18.07 -7.88 11.26
C HIS A 48 18.57 -8.63 12.52
N ASP A 49 19.27 -9.75 12.38
CA ASP A 49 19.78 -10.51 13.52
C ASP A 49 20.90 -9.77 14.28
N PHE A 50 21.65 -8.91 13.59
CA PHE A 50 22.63 -8.01 14.21
C PHE A 50 21.97 -6.82 14.94
N THR A 51 20.89 -6.27 14.36
CA THR A 51 20.29 -5.01 14.83
C THR A 51 19.11 -5.19 15.79
N LYS A 52 18.35 -6.28 15.68
CA LYS A 52 17.11 -6.50 16.44
C LYS A 52 17.35 -6.58 17.94
N HIS A 53 18.41 -7.27 18.34
CA HIS A 53 18.78 -7.47 19.74
C HIS A 53 20.17 -6.90 19.95
N LYS A 54 20.31 -5.97 20.91
CA LYS A 54 21.61 -5.44 21.31
C LYS A 54 22.43 -6.59 21.91
N LYS A 55 23.31 -7.19 21.10
CA LYS A 55 24.28 -8.17 21.60
C LYS A 55 25.26 -7.44 22.51
N GLN A 56 25.33 -7.87 23.76
CA GLN A 56 26.44 -7.53 24.64
C GLN A 56 27.55 -8.51 24.29
N TYR A 57 28.60 -8.04 23.63
CA TYR A 57 29.81 -8.83 23.49
C TYR A 57 30.47 -8.82 24.86
N THR A 58 30.40 -9.94 25.56
CA THR A 58 31.18 -10.16 26.79
C THR A 58 32.56 -10.61 26.34
N ASP A 59 33.57 -9.78 26.57
CA ASP A 59 34.97 -10.14 26.38
C ASP A 59 35.34 -11.13 27.51
N ASN A 60 35.26 -12.43 27.21
CA ASN A 60 35.84 -13.51 28.02
C ASN A 60 36.94 -14.18 27.22
#